data_AF-A0A965Q215-F1
#
_entry.id   AF-A0A965Q215-F1
#
_cell.length_a   1.000
_cell.length_b   1.000
_cell.length_c   1.000
_cell.angle_alpha   90.00
_cell.angle_beta   90.00
_cell.angle_gamma   90.00
#
_symmetry.space_group_name_H-M   'P 1'
#
loop_
_entity.id
_entity.type
_entity.pdbx_description
1 polymer ?
#
loop_
_entity_poly.entity_id
_entity_poly.type
_entity_poly.pdbx_seq_one_letter_code
_entity_poly.pdbx_strand_id
1 'polypeptide(L)'
;MNINPSLQSLSRIDFALTPQRINTLNGEMGLDNSAPPPLDSDPFKIGNTGEIDEEAFQHALVRYLLEEQDQSLASAYEKQFKKAQKQGLSAEDAVKSALSSLVENGLVTKDVAERVNGISFRAAQLDERLDALYDGRGGPGDDTIATASVSQATRKAIDILSREKSGELNIGSRALNAPSNTLPSTHNIGTHASGGSGEFLWKPSSESDGKLVVLFPSQYTGNILSAGIYEAMPPSKENLVEEGRFSGDSHNGGRAHFRFSRSGKSYPDNVYVVAQLTDGRTISFPIADGAARVSR
;
A
#
# COMPACT_ATOMS: atom_id res chain seq x y z
N MET A 1 20.02 20.08 -44.12
CA MET A 1 19.40 19.34 -43.00
C MET A 1 18.91 20.35 -41.99
N ASN A 2 17.60 20.62 -41.99
CA ASN A 2 16.96 21.55 -41.07
C ASN A 2 16.44 20.76 -39.87
N ILE A 3 16.95 21.07 -38.68
CA ILE A 3 16.47 20.52 -37.41
C ILE A 3 15.56 21.58 -36.79
N ASN A 4 14.32 21.19 -36.50
CA ASN A 4 13.23 22.04 -36.02
C ASN A 4 13.43 22.36 -34.51
N PRO A 5 13.54 23.62 -34.07
CA PRO A 5 13.67 23.96 -32.66
C PRO A 5 12.31 24.42 -32.10
N SER A 6 11.53 23.52 -31.50
CA SER A 6 10.30 23.93 -30.76
C SER A 6 9.95 23.04 -29.56
N LEU A 7 10.95 22.47 -28.87
CA LEU A 7 10.72 21.71 -27.63
C LEU A 7 11.62 22.18 -26.47
N GLN A 8 11.67 23.49 -26.23
CA GLN A 8 12.25 24.04 -25.00
C GLN A 8 11.33 25.11 -24.38
N SER A 9 10.19 24.70 -23.83
CA SER A 9 9.56 25.41 -22.70
C SER A 9 8.45 24.58 -22.05
N LEU A 10 8.81 23.50 -21.35
CA LEU A 10 7.92 22.88 -20.35
C LEU A 10 8.75 22.60 -19.09
N SER A 11 9.30 23.64 -18.51
CA SER A 11 9.80 23.61 -17.14
C SER A 11 8.74 24.22 -16.21
N ARG A 12 8.28 23.39 -15.26
CA ARG A 12 7.38 23.70 -14.13
C ARG A 12 5.90 23.87 -14.47
N ILE A 13 5.19 22.74 -14.41
CA ILE A 13 3.79 22.74 -13.98
C ILE A 13 3.83 22.58 -12.46
N ASP A 14 3.76 23.70 -11.74
CA ASP A 14 3.48 23.70 -10.30
C ASP A 14 1.99 23.34 -10.11
N PHE A 15 1.70 22.09 -9.74
CA PHE A 15 0.37 21.67 -9.29
C PHE A 15 0.15 22.15 -7.85
N ALA A 16 -0.11 23.45 -7.70
CA ALA A 16 -0.71 23.99 -6.50
C ALA A 16 -2.23 24.07 -6.70
N LEU A 17 -2.96 23.07 -6.19
CA LEU A 17 -4.40 23.20 -5.98
C LEU A 17 -4.63 24.28 -4.91
N THR A 18 -4.98 25.49 -5.34
CA THR A 18 -5.30 26.58 -4.41
C THR A 18 -6.74 26.44 -3.91
N PRO A 19 -7.01 26.58 -2.59
CA PRO A 19 -8.35 26.40 -1.99
C PRO A 19 -9.43 27.38 -2.47
N GLN A 20 -9.06 28.43 -3.22
CA GLN A 20 -9.98 29.50 -3.62
C GLN A 20 -10.87 29.15 -4.82
N ARG A 21 -10.72 27.98 -5.44
CA ARG A 21 -11.64 27.50 -6.50
C ARG A 21 -12.71 26.51 -6.03
N ILE A 22 -12.74 26.17 -4.73
CA ILE A 22 -13.74 25.24 -4.17
C ILE A 22 -15.03 25.98 -3.77
N ASN A 23 -14.98 27.28 -3.46
CA ASN A 23 -16.16 28.01 -2.99
C ASN A 23 -17.01 28.71 -4.08
N THR A 24 -16.54 28.77 -5.33
CA THR A 24 -17.31 29.42 -6.43
C THR A 24 -17.98 28.43 -7.39
N LEU A 25 -17.86 27.12 -7.15
CA LEU A 25 -18.58 26.08 -7.90
C LEU A 25 -19.68 25.37 -7.08
N ASN A 26 -19.75 25.60 -5.77
CA ASN A 26 -20.77 25.01 -4.89
C ASN A 26 -22.12 25.76 -4.90
N GLY A 27 -22.23 26.86 -5.64
CA GLY A 27 -23.44 27.71 -5.68
C GLY A 27 -24.29 27.62 -6.95
N GLU A 28 -23.75 27.13 -8.07
CA GLU A 28 -24.45 27.13 -9.37
C GLU A 28 -24.41 25.79 -10.13
N MET A 29 -23.71 24.78 -9.61
CA MET A 29 -23.93 23.40 -10.04
C MET A 29 -24.62 22.69 -8.90
N GLY A 30 -25.92 22.46 -9.02
CA GLY A 30 -26.60 21.50 -8.18
C GLY A 30 -25.78 20.21 -8.19
N LEU A 31 -25.16 19.90 -7.05
CA LEU A 31 -24.59 18.59 -6.80
C LEU A 31 -25.77 17.64 -6.72
N ASP A 32 -26.23 17.25 -7.90
CA ASP A 32 -26.97 16.02 -8.09
C ASP A 32 -26.12 14.92 -7.45
N ASN A 33 -26.73 14.13 -6.59
CA ASN A 33 -26.21 12.84 -6.17
C ASN A 33 -26.27 11.86 -7.35
N SER A 34 -25.96 12.31 -8.57
CA SER A 34 -25.89 11.49 -9.76
C SER A 34 -24.82 10.47 -9.46
N ALA A 35 -25.26 9.22 -9.39
CA ALA A 35 -24.41 8.06 -9.25
C ALA A 35 -23.19 8.20 -10.17
N PRO A 36 -22.00 7.69 -9.76
CA PRO A 36 -20.86 7.65 -10.66
C PRO A 36 -21.30 7.12 -12.03
N PRO A 37 -20.75 7.66 -13.13
CA PRO A 37 -21.14 7.25 -14.47
C PRO A 37 -21.18 5.72 -14.52
N PRO A 38 -22.27 5.11 -15.05
CA PRO A 38 -22.37 3.67 -15.10
C PRO A 38 -21.12 3.15 -15.79
N LEU A 39 -20.36 2.29 -15.10
CA LEU A 39 -19.25 1.54 -15.70
C LEU A 39 -19.82 0.89 -16.97
N ASP A 40 -19.39 1.39 -18.12
CA ASP A 40 -19.89 0.96 -19.44
C ASP A 40 -19.78 -0.56 -19.54
N SER A 41 -20.76 -1.21 -20.19
CA SER A 41 -21.05 -2.62 -20.01
C SER A 41 -19.82 -3.53 -20.21
N ASP A 42 -19.31 -3.98 -19.06
CA ASP A 42 -18.42 -5.10 -18.77
C ASP A 42 -16.92 -4.97 -19.14
N PRO A 43 -16.15 -4.06 -18.49
CA PRO A 43 -14.69 -4.18 -18.39
C PRO A 43 -14.28 -5.42 -17.57
N PHE A 44 -15.20 -5.99 -16.82
CA PHE A 44 -15.00 -7.18 -16.02
C PHE A 44 -15.42 -8.38 -16.87
N LYS A 45 -14.54 -9.34 -17.12
CA LYS A 45 -15.07 -10.69 -17.39
C LYS A 45 -15.61 -11.20 -16.06
N ILE A 46 -16.82 -10.79 -15.70
CA ILE A 46 -17.50 -11.35 -14.53
C ILE A 46 -17.68 -12.83 -14.89
N GLY A 47 -17.12 -13.72 -14.06
CA GLY A 47 -17.41 -15.14 -14.20
C GLY A 47 -18.94 -15.34 -14.17
N ASN A 48 -19.44 -16.47 -14.67
CA ASN A 48 -20.88 -16.77 -14.63
C ASN A 48 -21.50 -16.72 -13.20
N THR A 49 -20.66 -16.57 -12.17
CA THR A 49 -20.99 -16.50 -10.74
C THR A 49 -21.36 -15.09 -10.24
N GLY A 50 -21.10 -14.01 -10.98
CA GLY A 50 -21.28 -12.65 -10.45
C GLY A 50 -20.16 -12.20 -9.49
N GLU A 51 -19.09 -12.99 -9.40
CA GLU A 51 -17.92 -12.73 -8.57
C GLU A 51 -16.74 -12.21 -9.39
N ILE A 52 -15.83 -11.54 -8.71
CA ILE A 52 -14.57 -11.03 -9.24
C ILE A 52 -13.43 -11.40 -8.30
N ASP A 53 -12.29 -11.80 -8.87
CA ASP A 53 -11.02 -11.99 -8.16
C ASP A 53 -10.20 -10.69 -8.07
N GLU A 54 -9.26 -10.63 -7.15
CA GLU A 54 -8.48 -9.42 -6.86
C GLU A 54 -7.62 -8.97 -8.06
N GLU A 55 -7.04 -9.93 -8.78
CA GLU A 55 -6.22 -9.68 -9.98
C GLU A 55 -7.04 -9.01 -11.10
N ALA A 56 -8.22 -9.55 -11.43
CA ALA A 56 -9.14 -8.97 -12.39
C ALA A 56 -9.67 -7.60 -11.91
N PHE A 57 -9.90 -7.46 -10.60
CA PHE A 57 -10.37 -6.20 -10.03
C PHE A 57 -9.31 -5.11 -10.06
N GLN A 58 -8.03 -5.44 -9.81
CA GLN A 58 -6.91 -4.51 -9.94
C GLN A 58 -6.80 -3.95 -11.35
N HIS A 59 -6.89 -4.81 -12.37
CA HIS A 59 -6.85 -4.39 -13.77
C HIS A 59 -7.92 -3.32 -14.08
N ALA A 60 -9.16 -3.57 -13.65
CA ALA A 60 -10.25 -2.62 -13.87
C ALA A 60 -10.05 -1.30 -13.12
N LEU A 61 -9.51 -1.35 -11.89
CA LEU A 61 -9.18 -0.15 -11.12
C LEU A 61 -8.07 0.68 -11.78
N VAL A 62 -7.05 0.05 -12.36
CA VAL A 62 -6.02 0.78 -13.14
C VAL A 62 -6.64 1.49 -14.33
N ARG A 63 -7.51 0.80 -15.07
CA ARG A 63 -8.22 1.41 -16.21
C ARG A 63 -9.02 2.63 -15.75
N TYR A 64 -9.83 2.50 -14.69
CA TYR A 64 -10.59 3.60 -14.10
C TYR A 64 -9.70 4.79 -13.70
N LEU A 65 -8.61 4.54 -12.97
CA LEU A 65 -7.70 5.59 -12.50
C LEU A 65 -6.98 6.32 -13.64
N LEU A 66 -6.73 5.64 -14.77
CA LEU A 66 -6.17 6.26 -15.97
C LEU A 66 -7.23 7.00 -16.77
N GLU A 67 -8.46 6.50 -16.83
CA GLU A 67 -9.60 7.12 -17.53
C GLU A 67 -9.99 8.45 -16.88
N GLU A 68 -9.97 8.52 -15.54
CA GLU A 68 -10.15 9.77 -14.76
C GLU A 68 -9.09 10.84 -15.10
N GLN A 69 -7.91 10.44 -15.59
CA GLN A 69 -6.87 11.36 -16.02
C GLN A 69 -7.03 11.74 -17.50
N ASP A 70 -7.16 10.73 -18.36
CA ASP A 70 -7.32 10.87 -19.81
C ASP A 70 -7.78 9.53 -20.44
N GLN A 71 -8.89 9.54 -21.17
CA GLN A 71 -9.45 8.38 -21.88
C GLN A 71 -8.42 7.64 -22.77
N SER A 72 -7.48 8.38 -23.37
CA SER A 72 -6.45 7.83 -24.25
C SER A 72 -5.42 7.01 -23.47
N LEU A 73 -5.15 7.33 -22.20
CA LEU A 73 -4.28 6.55 -21.32
C LEU A 73 -4.89 5.20 -21.00
N ALA A 74 -6.18 5.18 -20.63
CA ALA A 74 -6.90 3.93 -20.37
C ALA A 74 -6.90 3.02 -21.61
N SER A 75 -7.12 3.61 -22.79
CA SER A 75 -7.09 2.88 -24.07
C SER A 75 -5.69 2.35 -24.41
N ALA A 76 -4.64 3.13 -24.17
CA ALA A 76 -3.25 2.72 -24.37
C ALA A 76 -2.87 1.59 -23.39
N TYR A 77 -3.26 1.71 -22.12
CA TYR A 77 -3.07 0.69 -21.10
C TYR A 77 -3.73 -0.63 -21.49
N GLU A 78 -5.01 -0.59 -21.85
CA GLU A 78 -5.79 -1.78 -22.25
C GLU A 78 -5.12 -2.55 -23.39
N LYS A 79 -4.59 -1.83 -24.38
CA LYS A 79 -3.84 -2.41 -25.50
C LYS A 79 -2.57 -3.14 -25.03
N GLN A 80 -1.80 -2.53 -24.12
CA GLN A 80 -0.57 -3.13 -23.60
C GLN A 80 -0.86 -4.29 -22.65
N PHE A 81 -1.91 -4.18 -21.82
CA PHE A 81 -2.35 -5.24 -20.91
C PHE A 81 -2.75 -6.50 -21.70
N LYS A 82 -3.60 -6.36 -22.72
CA LYS A 82 -3.96 -7.48 -23.61
C LYS A 82 -2.75 -8.10 -24.33
N LYS A 83 -1.75 -7.29 -24.68
CA LYS A 83 -0.50 -7.78 -25.28
C LYS A 83 0.30 -8.60 -24.26
N ALA A 84 0.43 -8.13 -23.03
CA ALA A 84 1.11 -8.82 -21.93
C ALA A 84 0.41 -10.15 -21.55
N GLN A 85 -0.92 -10.17 -21.49
CA GLN A 85 -1.68 -11.40 -21.26
C GLN A 85 -1.46 -12.45 -22.37
N LYS A 86 -1.38 -12.01 -23.64
CA LYS A 86 -1.06 -12.91 -24.76
C LYS A 86 0.35 -13.49 -24.68
N GLN A 87 1.25 -12.88 -23.91
CA GLN A 87 2.59 -13.40 -23.63
C GLN A 87 2.60 -14.38 -22.45
N GLY A 88 1.45 -14.65 -21.83
CA GLY A 88 1.31 -15.61 -20.73
C GLY A 88 1.70 -15.06 -19.36
N LEU A 89 1.77 -13.73 -19.20
CA LEU A 89 1.96 -13.12 -17.88
C LEU A 89 0.73 -13.34 -16.99
N SER A 90 0.94 -13.41 -15.67
CA SER A 90 -0.12 -13.27 -14.66
C SER A 90 -0.86 -11.94 -14.85
N ALA A 91 -2.08 -11.78 -14.31
CA ALA A 91 -2.77 -10.51 -14.50
C ALA A 91 -2.01 -9.38 -13.81
N GLU A 92 -1.48 -9.60 -12.60
CA GLU A 92 -0.69 -8.60 -11.88
C GLU A 92 0.60 -8.22 -12.65
N ASP A 93 1.35 -9.19 -13.20
CA ASP A 93 2.51 -8.89 -14.04
C ASP A 93 2.12 -8.19 -15.34
N ALA A 94 0.96 -8.52 -15.91
CA ALA A 94 0.42 -7.82 -17.07
C ALA A 94 0.05 -6.37 -16.75
N VAL A 95 -0.48 -6.08 -15.56
CA VAL A 95 -0.72 -4.70 -15.08
C VAL A 95 0.59 -3.91 -15.05
N LYS A 96 1.61 -4.44 -14.37
CA LYS A 96 2.92 -3.78 -14.23
C LYS A 96 3.61 -3.59 -15.58
N SER A 97 3.56 -4.60 -16.46
CA SER A 97 4.10 -4.54 -17.81
C SER A 97 3.41 -3.49 -18.68
N ALA A 98 2.08 -3.39 -18.59
CA ALA A 98 1.31 -2.38 -19.29
C ALA A 98 1.63 -0.96 -18.80
N LEU A 99 1.66 -0.75 -17.47
CA LEU A 99 2.06 0.53 -16.88
C LEU A 99 3.50 0.92 -17.25
N SER A 100 4.44 -0.04 -17.24
CA SER A 100 5.82 0.19 -17.68
C SER A 100 5.89 0.61 -19.14
N SER A 101 5.09 -0.02 -20.00
CA SER A 101 4.97 0.37 -21.41
C SER A 101 4.45 1.80 -21.58
N LEU A 102 3.52 2.27 -20.74
CA LEU A 102 3.05 3.66 -20.77
C LEU A 102 4.19 4.64 -20.40
N VAL A 103 5.03 4.29 -19.43
CA VAL A 103 6.23 5.07 -19.05
C VAL A 103 7.26 5.10 -20.18
N GLU A 104 7.57 3.95 -20.78
CA GLU A 104 8.53 3.84 -21.89
C GLU A 104 8.11 4.65 -23.12
N ASN A 105 6.80 4.71 -23.40
CA ASN A 105 6.25 5.51 -24.49
C ASN A 105 6.09 7.00 -24.14
N GLY A 106 6.49 7.42 -22.94
CA GLY A 106 6.39 8.82 -22.48
C GLY A 106 4.95 9.32 -22.29
N LEU A 107 3.98 8.40 -22.13
CA LEU A 107 2.57 8.75 -21.93
C LEU A 107 2.27 9.14 -20.48
N VAL A 108 2.99 8.55 -19.53
CA VAL A 108 2.93 8.89 -18.10
C VAL A 108 4.34 8.91 -17.51
N THR A 109 4.53 9.60 -16.39
CA THR A 109 5.80 9.51 -15.64
C THR A 109 5.85 8.20 -14.84
N LYS A 110 7.06 7.78 -14.46
CA LYS A 110 7.26 6.62 -13.59
C LYS A 110 6.49 6.76 -12.27
N ASP A 111 6.56 7.94 -11.64
CA ASP A 111 5.88 8.20 -10.36
C ASP A 111 4.36 8.06 -10.47
N VAL A 112 3.76 8.55 -11.56
CA VAL A 112 2.31 8.38 -11.82
C VAL A 112 1.95 6.91 -12.00
N ALA A 113 2.73 6.17 -12.79
CA ALA A 113 2.48 4.74 -13.00
C ALA A 113 2.61 3.91 -11.72
N GLU A 114 3.65 4.18 -10.90
CA GLU A 114 3.84 3.49 -9.62
C GLU A 114 2.78 3.89 -8.58
N ARG A 115 2.28 5.14 -8.62
CA ARG A 115 1.14 5.57 -7.79
C ARG A 115 -0.15 4.86 -8.19
N VAL A 116 -0.45 4.79 -9.49
CA VAL A 116 -1.61 4.05 -10.00
C VAL A 116 -1.54 2.58 -9.62
N ASN A 117 -0.35 1.95 -9.74
CA ASN A 117 -0.12 0.56 -9.32
C ASN A 117 -0.37 0.37 -7.81
N GLY A 118 0.11 1.30 -6.96
CA GLY A 118 -0.09 1.23 -5.52
C GLY A 118 -1.56 1.36 -5.10
N ILE A 119 -2.26 2.37 -5.64
CA ILE A 119 -3.68 2.61 -5.36
C ILE A 119 -4.53 1.43 -5.82
N SER A 120 -4.36 0.99 -7.07
CA SER A 120 -5.17 -0.10 -7.63
C SER A 120 -4.93 -1.41 -6.89
N PHE A 121 -3.67 -1.73 -6.54
CA PHE A 121 -3.33 -2.92 -5.77
C PHE A 121 -4.03 -2.90 -4.42
N ARG A 122 -3.96 -1.77 -3.68
CA ARG A 122 -4.57 -1.64 -2.37
C ARG A 122 -6.10 -1.71 -2.42
N ALA A 123 -6.71 -1.06 -3.41
CA ALA A 123 -8.15 -1.03 -3.59
C ALA A 123 -8.72 -2.37 -4.10
N ALA A 124 -7.89 -3.20 -4.72
CA ALA A 124 -8.26 -4.51 -5.23
C ALA A 124 -8.29 -5.61 -4.15
N GLN A 125 -7.77 -5.35 -2.95
CA GLN A 125 -7.72 -6.30 -1.84
C GLN A 125 -9.15 -6.61 -1.33
N LEU A 126 -9.60 -7.84 -1.58
CA LEU A 126 -10.91 -8.36 -1.20
C LEU A 126 -10.85 -9.14 0.12
N ASP A 127 -9.68 -9.57 0.57
CA ASP A 127 -9.45 -10.25 1.84
C ASP A 127 -8.56 -9.44 2.82
N GLU A 128 -7.99 -10.12 3.83
CA GLU A 128 -7.10 -9.51 4.84
C GLU A 128 -5.60 -9.64 4.51
N ARG A 129 -5.24 -10.27 3.39
CA ARG A 129 -3.86 -10.60 2.99
C ARG A 129 -3.29 -9.55 2.05
N LEU A 130 -2.90 -8.45 2.68
CA LEU A 130 -2.51 -7.20 2.02
C LEU A 130 -1.21 -7.24 1.20
N ASP A 131 -0.58 -8.40 1.03
CA ASP A 131 0.75 -8.59 0.46
C ASP A 131 0.76 -9.24 -0.93
N ALA A 132 -0.35 -9.86 -1.35
CA ALA A 132 -0.51 -10.43 -2.69
C ALA A 132 -1.91 -10.12 -3.23
N LEU A 133 -2.07 -10.22 -4.55
CA LEU A 133 -3.40 -10.33 -5.15
C LEU A 133 -3.60 -11.78 -5.52
N TYR A 134 -4.73 -12.34 -5.15
CA TYR A 134 -5.03 -13.71 -5.50
C TYR A 134 -5.98 -13.78 -6.69
N ASP A 135 -5.74 -14.77 -7.54
CA ASP A 135 -6.66 -15.11 -8.62
C ASP A 135 -7.84 -15.95 -8.09
N GLY A 136 -8.85 -16.16 -8.94
CA GLY A 136 -9.97 -17.03 -8.59
C GLY A 136 -9.67 -18.53 -8.72
N ARG A 137 -8.41 -18.95 -8.83
CA ARG A 137 -8.03 -20.34 -9.16
C ARG A 137 -7.38 -21.01 -7.96
N GLY A 138 -8.16 -21.81 -7.24
CA GLY A 138 -7.66 -22.68 -6.18
C GLY A 138 -8.45 -23.98 -6.06
N GLY A 139 -7.88 -24.96 -5.36
CA GLY A 139 -8.56 -26.19 -5.01
C GLY A 139 -9.48 -26.03 -3.78
N PRO A 140 -10.32 -27.02 -3.44
CA PRO A 140 -11.03 -27.03 -2.16
C PRO A 140 -10.05 -26.92 -0.98
N GLY A 141 -10.22 -25.92 -0.12
CA GLY A 141 -9.32 -25.64 1.00
C GLY A 141 -8.07 -24.84 0.63
N ASP A 142 -8.02 -24.29 -0.59
CA ASP A 142 -7.03 -23.30 -0.95
C ASP A 142 -7.44 -21.96 -0.38
N ASP A 143 -6.77 -21.59 0.71
CA ASP A 143 -6.98 -20.31 1.37
C ASP A 143 -6.69 -19.14 0.42
N THR A 144 -5.97 -19.34 -0.69
CA THR A 144 -5.65 -18.29 -1.68
C THR A 144 -6.80 -17.92 -2.61
N ILE A 145 -8.04 -18.38 -2.40
CA ILE A 145 -9.18 -17.90 -3.18
C ILE A 145 -9.77 -16.64 -2.53
N ALA A 146 -9.46 -15.47 -3.10
CA ALA A 146 -10.04 -14.20 -2.69
C ALA A 146 -11.00 -13.67 -3.78
N THR A 147 -12.27 -14.08 -3.69
CA THR A 147 -13.34 -13.56 -4.55
C THR A 147 -14.38 -12.80 -3.73
N ALA A 148 -15.05 -11.85 -4.36
CA ALA A 148 -16.22 -11.17 -3.79
C ALA A 148 -17.25 -10.90 -4.88
N SER A 149 -18.50 -10.64 -4.50
CA SER A 149 -19.46 -10.09 -5.45
C SER A 149 -18.96 -8.73 -5.97
N VAL A 150 -19.19 -8.43 -7.25
CA VAL A 150 -18.78 -7.15 -7.85
C VAL A 150 -19.25 -5.95 -7.01
N SER A 151 -20.50 -5.98 -6.52
CA SER A 151 -21.04 -4.91 -5.66
C SER A 151 -20.30 -4.76 -4.32
N GLN A 152 -19.79 -5.83 -3.72
CA GLN A 152 -18.96 -5.74 -2.51
C GLN A 152 -17.57 -5.20 -2.83
N ALA A 153 -16.93 -5.73 -3.88
CA ALA A 153 -15.63 -5.28 -4.37
C ALA A 153 -15.65 -3.77 -4.68
N THR A 154 -16.64 -3.31 -5.45
CA THR A 154 -16.81 -1.89 -5.80
C THR A 154 -17.00 -1.00 -4.56
N ARG A 155 -17.82 -1.42 -3.59
CA ARG A 155 -18.00 -0.63 -2.34
C ARG A 155 -16.69 -0.51 -1.55
N LYS A 156 -15.93 -1.59 -1.43
CA LYS A 156 -14.60 -1.56 -0.78
C LYS A 156 -13.64 -0.62 -1.51
N ALA A 157 -13.57 -0.70 -2.83
CA ALA A 157 -12.71 0.19 -3.61
C ALA A 157 -13.12 1.66 -3.49
N ILE A 158 -14.42 1.97 -3.53
CA ILE A 158 -14.92 3.35 -3.37
C ILE A 158 -14.51 3.92 -2.02
N ASP A 159 -14.61 3.15 -0.93
CA ASP A 159 -14.15 3.59 0.40
C ASP A 159 -12.65 3.93 0.39
N ILE A 160 -11.81 3.01 -0.11
CA ILE A 160 -10.36 3.20 -0.18
C ILE A 160 -9.99 4.41 -1.04
N LEU A 161 -10.58 4.56 -2.21
CA LEU A 161 -10.33 5.68 -3.13
C LEU A 161 -10.80 7.02 -2.55
N SER A 162 -11.94 7.03 -1.84
CA SER A 162 -12.46 8.25 -1.21
C SER A 162 -11.55 8.72 -0.07
N ARG A 163 -11.08 7.79 0.76
CA ARG A 163 -10.15 8.07 1.86
C ARG A 163 -8.79 8.51 1.34
N GLU A 164 -8.30 7.91 0.26
CA GLU A 164 -7.06 8.34 -0.41
C GLU A 164 -7.19 9.77 -0.97
N LYS A 165 -8.27 10.06 -1.70
CA LYS A 165 -8.51 11.38 -2.28
C LYS A 165 -8.66 12.47 -1.23
N SER A 166 -9.22 12.13 -0.06
CA SER A 166 -9.34 13.05 1.08
C SER A 166 -8.03 13.28 1.84
N GLY A 167 -7.02 12.44 1.62
CA GLY A 167 -5.77 12.42 2.39
C GLY A 167 -5.85 11.67 3.71
N GLU A 168 -6.99 11.07 4.07
CA GLU A 168 -7.16 10.25 5.27
C GLU A 168 -6.35 8.95 5.19
N LEU A 169 -6.21 8.39 3.98
CA LEU A 169 -5.43 7.18 3.72
C LEU A 169 -4.28 7.50 2.77
N ASN A 170 -3.03 7.43 3.23
CA ASN A 170 -1.90 7.55 2.32
C ASN A 170 -1.51 6.18 1.74
N ILE A 171 -1.77 6.00 0.45
CA ILE A 171 -1.33 4.81 -0.29
C ILE A 171 -0.01 5.15 -1.00
N GLY A 172 1.07 4.51 -0.55
CA GLY A 172 2.39 4.67 -1.16
C GLY A 172 2.43 4.14 -2.60
N SER A 173 3.37 4.67 -3.39
CA SER A 173 3.67 4.15 -4.72
C SER A 173 4.21 2.72 -4.64
N ARG A 174 3.81 1.87 -5.58
CA ARG A 174 4.30 0.48 -5.69
C ARG A 174 5.15 0.34 -6.95
N ALA A 175 6.40 -0.05 -6.77
CA ALA A 175 7.36 -0.14 -7.86
C ALA A 175 6.89 -1.08 -8.98
N LEU A 176 7.06 -0.68 -10.25
CA LEU A 176 6.61 -1.50 -11.39
C LEU A 176 7.45 -2.77 -11.57
N ASN A 177 8.65 -2.82 -10.98
CA ASN A 177 9.51 -3.99 -10.96
C ASN A 177 9.40 -4.80 -9.65
N ALA A 178 8.46 -4.47 -8.77
CA ALA A 178 8.21 -5.29 -7.60
C ALA A 178 7.79 -6.70 -8.04
N PRO A 179 8.33 -7.77 -7.41
CA PRO A 179 7.92 -9.13 -7.70
C PRO A 179 6.42 -9.31 -7.51
N SER A 180 5.77 -9.97 -8.47
CA SER A 180 4.38 -10.43 -8.33
C SER A 180 4.32 -11.67 -7.46
N ASN A 181 3.20 -11.84 -6.76
CA ASN A 181 2.94 -13.05 -5.98
C ASN A 181 4.16 -13.47 -5.17
N THR A 182 4.81 -12.51 -4.51
CA THR A 182 5.72 -12.87 -3.43
C THR A 182 4.88 -13.70 -2.50
N LEU A 183 5.20 -15.01 -2.38
CA LEU A 183 4.66 -15.90 -1.34
C LEU A 183 4.41 -15.02 -0.14
N PRO A 184 3.16 -14.95 0.36
CA PRO A 184 2.73 -13.93 1.31
C PRO A 184 3.89 -13.71 2.25
N SER A 185 4.48 -12.52 2.18
CA SER A 185 5.69 -12.18 2.90
C SER A 185 5.26 -12.19 4.33
N THR A 186 5.20 -13.41 4.89
CA THR A 186 4.35 -13.79 6.02
C THR A 186 4.29 -12.57 6.89
N HIS A 187 3.19 -11.81 6.79
CA HIS A 187 3.05 -10.62 7.59
C HIS A 187 2.85 -11.21 8.97
N ASN A 188 3.98 -11.55 9.57
CA ASN A 188 4.09 -12.16 10.85
C ASN A 188 3.77 -10.97 11.73
N ILE A 189 2.47 -10.70 11.90
CA ILE A 189 1.94 -10.25 13.17
C ILE A 189 2.63 -11.18 14.14
N GLY A 190 3.66 -10.70 14.84
CA GLY A 190 4.57 -11.58 15.57
C GLY A 190 3.73 -12.53 16.42
N THR A 191 3.63 -13.78 15.98
CA THR A 191 2.68 -14.73 16.55
C THR A 191 3.27 -15.17 17.87
N HIS A 192 2.48 -14.97 18.91
CA HIS A 192 2.81 -15.13 20.31
C HIS A 192 3.57 -16.42 20.60
N ALA A 193 4.88 -16.31 20.87
CA ALA A 193 5.64 -17.42 21.44
C ALA A 193 5.56 -17.28 22.95
N SER A 194 4.50 -17.85 23.54
CA SER A 194 4.17 -17.71 24.97
C SER A 194 5.32 -18.10 25.92
N GLY A 195 5.83 -17.12 26.66
CA GLY A 195 6.61 -17.25 27.91
C GLY A 195 8.14 -17.30 27.81
N GLY A 196 8.77 -16.93 26.68
CA GLY A 196 10.20 -17.16 26.44
C GLY A 196 11.11 -15.92 26.53
N SER A 197 12.34 -16.10 27.04
CA SER A 197 13.43 -15.12 26.87
C SER A 197 13.76 -14.97 25.37
N GLY A 198 13.12 -14.01 24.70
CA GLY A 198 13.21 -13.90 23.24
C GLY A 198 11.99 -13.28 22.56
N GLU A 199 10.90 -13.03 23.29
CA GLU A 199 9.67 -12.36 22.82
C GLU A 199 9.80 -10.87 22.58
N PHE A 200 8.99 -10.30 21.68
CA PHE A 200 8.87 -8.85 21.49
C PHE A 200 8.60 -8.15 22.82
N LEU A 201 9.28 -7.04 23.08
CA LEU A 201 9.12 -6.30 24.33
C LEU A 201 9.05 -4.79 24.06
N TRP A 202 7.90 -4.21 24.39
CA TRP A 202 7.71 -2.78 24.56
C TRP A 202 7.94 -2.42 26.04
N LYS A 203 9.06 -1.75 26.32
CA LYS A 203 9.40 -1.23 27.65
C LYS A 203 9.13 0.28 27.68
N PRO A 204 7.95 0.72 28.16
CA PRO A 204 7.52 2.12 28.05
C PRO A 204 8.43 3.09 28.82
N SER A 205 9.13 2.62 29.84
CA SER A 205 10.13 3.39 30.56
C SER A 205 11.36 2.52 30.81
N SER A 206 12.49 2.87 30.19
CA SER A 206 13.78 2.27 30.48
C SER A 206 14.27 2.69 31.86
N GLU A 207 15.02 1.82 32.53
CA GLU A 207 15.64 2.14 33.82
C GLU A 207 16.78 3.15 33.67
N SER A 208 17.43 3.21 32.50
CA SER A 208 18.61 4.06 32.32
C SER A 208 18.27 5.53 32.08
N ASP A 209 17.16 5.80 31.37
CA ASP A 209 16.83 7.14 30.90
C ASP A 209 15.32 7.47 30.91
N GLY A 210 14.47 6.56 31.39
CA GLY A 210 13.02 6.75 31.42
C GLY A 210 12.33 6.75 30.05
N LYS A 211 13.07 6.48 28.96
CA LYS A 211 12.54 6.52 27.59
C LYS A 211 12.06 5.15 27.13
N LEU A 212 11.30 5.12 26.04
CA LEU A 212 10.85 3.88 25.43
C LEU A 212 12.05 3.08 24.87
N VAL A 213 12.04 1.79 25.16
CA VAL A 213 12.90 0.80 24.50
C VAL A 213 12.02 -0.29 23.92
N VAL A 214 12.21 -0.57 22.63
CA VAL A 214 11.62 -1.71 21.96
C VAL A 214 12.71 -2.75 21.76
N LEU A 215 12.45 -3.98 22.18
CA LEU A 215 13.30 -5.12 21.89
C LEU A 215 12.53 -6.04 20.94
N PHE A 216 13.17 -6.44 19.85
CA PHE A 216 12.58 -7.38 18.90
C PHE A 216 12.90 -8.82 19.27
N PRO A 217 12.13 -9.80 18.75
CA PRO A 217 12.48 -11.19 18.95
C PRO A 217 13.89 -11.55 18.45
N SER A 218 14.57 -12.46 19.15
CA SER A 218 15.96 -12.82 18.83
C SER A 218 16.12 -13.42 17.43
N GLN A 219 15.07 -14.03 16.88
CA GLN A 219 15.07 -14.53 15.49
C GLN A 219 15.27 -13.44 14.43
N TYR A 220 15.07 -12.15 14.79
CA TYR A 220 15.29 -11.02 13.90
C TYR A 220 16.60 -10.28 14.18
N THR A 221 17.36 -10.65 15.20
CA THR A 221 18.66 -10.01 15.50
C THR A 221 19.60 -10.11 14.29
N GLY A 222 20.24 -8.99 13.94
CA GLY A 222 21.11 -8.88 12.77
C GLY A 222 20.38 -8.68 11.43
N ASN A 223 19.05 -8.87 11.39
CA ASN A 223 18.25 -8.77 10.17
C ASN A 223 17.30 -7.57 10.16
N ILE A 224 17.29 -6.72 11.20
CA ILE A 224 16.46 -5.51 11.25
C ILE A 224 17.26 -4.34 10.69
N LEU A 225 16.77 -3.75 9.61
CA LEU A 225 17.33 -2.55 8.99
C LEU A 225 16.92 -1.28 9.74
N SER A 226 15.64 -1.16 10.08
CA SER A 226 15.08 0.00 10.79
C SER A 226 13.86 -0.41 11.62
N ALA A 227 13.49 0.44 12.57
CA ALA A 227 12.25 0.30 13.33
C ALA A 227 11.62 1.67 13.58
N GLY A 228 10.29 1.74 13.57
CA GLY A 228 9.54 2.97 13.82
C GLY A 228 8.21 2.71 14.53
N ILE A 229 7.63 3.78 15.07
CA ILE A 229 6.28 3.80 15.63
C ILE A 229 5.36 4.49 14.64
N TYR A 230 4.23 3.88 14.31
CA TYR A 230 3.29 4.36 13.32
C TYR A 230 1.88 4.45 13.89
N GLU A 231 1.11 5.47 13.51
CA GLU A 231 -0.27 5.66 13.98
C GLU A 231 -1.25 4.72 13.25
N ALA A 232 -0.90 4.27 12.06
CA ALA A 232 -1.75 3.42 11.23
C ALA A 232 -0.91 2.48 10.36
N MET A 233 -1.58 1.46 9.82
CA MET A 233 -1.04 0.59 8.78
C MET A 233 -1.73 0.90 7.43
N PRO A 234 -1.00 0.82 6.30
CA PRO A 234 0.42 0.47 6.17
C PRO A 234 1.37 1.58 6.68
N PRO A 235 2.62 1.25 7.03
CA PRO A 235 3.61 2.24 7.44
C PRO A 235 3.93 3.19 6.27
N SER A 236 3.92 4.48 6.55
CA SER A 236 4.21 5.57 5.60
C SER A 236 4.97 6.68 6.31
N LYS A 237 5.47 7.68 5.59
CA LYS A 237 6.16 8.82 6.21
C LYS A 237 5.18 9.72 6.98
N GLU A 238 3.93 9.72 6.56
CA GLU A 238 2.86 10.62 7.01
C GLU A 238 2.27 10.15 8.34
N ASN A 239 2.23 8.83 8.57
CA ASN A 239 1.81 8.25 9.83
C ASN A 239 2.98 7.77 10.70
N LEU A 240 4.23 8.09 10.34
CA LEU A 240 5.41 7.85 11.17
C LEU A 240 5.40 8.81 12.36
N VAL A 241 5.23 8.26 13.56
CA VAL A 241 5.31 8.99 14.82
C VAL A 241 6.75 9.28 15.20
N GLU A 242 7.61 8.26 15.08
CA GLU A 242 9.03 8.37 15.40
C GLU A 242 9.82 7.18 14.86
N GLU A 243 11.00 7.45 14.29
CA GLU A 243 11.98 6.42 13.94
C GLU A 243 12.86 6.09 15.15
N GLY A 244 13.03 4.79 15.41
CA GLY A 244 13.84 4.28 16.50
C GLY A 244 15.33 4.29 16.15
N ARG A 245 16.16 4.65 17.12
CA ARG A 245 17.62 4.53 16.99
C ARG A 245 18.07 3.16 17.45
N PHE A 246 18.73 2.41 16.57
CA PHE A 246 19.38 1.15 16.96
C PHE A 246 20.41 1.40 18.07
N SER A 247 20.34 0.61 19.14
CA SER A 247 21.22 0.74 20.31
C SER A 247 22.07 -0.49 20.61
N GLY A 248 21.92 -1.55 19.80
CA GLY A 248 22.74 -2.75 19.86
C GLY A 248 21.91 -4.02 19.96
N ASP A 249 22.63 -5.14 20.03
CA ASP A 249 22.11 -6.50 20.13
C ASP A 249 22.89 -7.37 21.13
N SER A 250 24.04 -6.90 21.62
CA SER A 250 24.92 -7.61 22.55
C SER A 250 24.41 -7.67 24.00
N HIS A 251 23.39 -6.88 24.34
CA HIS A 251 22.80 -6.81 25.67
C HIS A 251 21.33 -7.25 25.63
N ASN A 252 20.78 -7.69 26.77
CA ASN A 252 19.38 -8.16 26.90
C ASN A 252 19.07 -9.47 26.14
N GLY A 253 19.98 -10.44 26.20
CA GLY A 253 19.74 -11.78 25.66
C GLY A 253 19.94 -11.90 24.15
N GLY A 254 20.83 -11.11 23.55
CA GLY A 254 21.15 -11.24 22.12
C GLY A 254 20.08 -10.63 21.21
N ARG A 255 19.42 -9.56 21.66
CA ARG A 255 18.23 -9.01 21.01
C ARG A 255 18.47 -7.61 20.47
N ALA A 256 18.16 -7.42 19.19
CA ALA A 256 18.11 -6.10 18.60
C ALA A 256 17.15 -5.19 19.37
N HIS A 257 17.67 -4.07 19.87
CA HIS A 257 16.85 -3.11 20.60
C HIS A 257 17.03 -1.68 20.11
N PHE A 258 15.89 -1.01 19.99
CA PHE A 258 15.75 0.33 19.46
C PHE A 258 15.28 1.26 20.58
N ARG A 259 15.92 2.41 20.68
CA ARG A 259 15.60 3.47 21.63
C ARG A 259 14.89 4.61 20.93
N PHE A 260 13.93 5.18 21.64
CA PHE A 260 13.19 6.34 21.17
C PHE A 260 13.41 7.53 22.11
N SER A 261 13.09 8.72 21.64
CA SER A 261 13.37 9.98 22.33
C SER A 261 12.40 10.27 23.48
N ARG A 262 11.20 9.69 23.45
CA ARG A 262 10.14 9.88 24.47
C ARG A 262 9.88 8.61 25.26
N SER A 263 9.23 8.74 26.42
CA SER A 263 8.67 7.59 27.14
C SER A 263 7.46 7.01 26.41
N GLY A 264 7.18 5.72 26.60
CA GLY A 264 6.02 5.00 26.06
C GLY A 264 4.70 5.75 26.25
N LYS A 265 4.47 6.26 27.48
CA LYS A 265 3.27 7.05 27.83
C LYS A 265 3.07 8.37 27.06
N SER A 266 4.08 8.78 26.28
CA SER A 266 4.03 10.01 25.48
C SER A 266 3.72 9.74 24.01
N TYR A 267 3.59 8.48 23.62
CA TYR A 267 3.06 8.06 22.33
C TYR A 267 1.54 7.87 22.44
N PRO A 268 0.79 8.06 21.34
CA PRO A 268 -0.63 7.70 21.31
C PRO A 268 -0.87 6.23 21.63
N ASP A 269 -2.08 5.94 22.07
CA ASP A 269 -2.60 4.57 22.14
C ASP A 269 -2.92 4.03 20.74
N ASN A 270 -3.02 2.71 20.61
CA ASN A 270 -3.30 2.00 19.35
C ASN A 270 -2.28 2.26 18.23
N VAL A 271 -1.00 2.37 18.58
CA VAL A 271 0.10 2.51 17.61
C VAL A 271 0.64 1.15 17.17
N TYR A 272 1.44 1.16 16.12
CA TYR A 272 2.14 0.00 15.60
C TYR A 272 3.65 0.22 15.72
N VAL A 273 4.34 -0.74 16.33
CA VAL A 273 5.80 -0.84 16.16
C VAL A 273 6.06 -1.64 14.90
N VAL A 274 6.76 -1.06 13.96
CA VAL A 274 7.06 -1.67 12.67
C VAL A 274 8.57 -1.77 12.51
N ALA A 275 9.06 -2.94 12.12
CA ALA A 275 10.47 -3.15 11.77
C ALA A 275 10.59 -3.55 10.31
N GLN A 276 11.50 -2.88 9.59
CA GLN A 276 11.87 -3.24 8.23
C GLN A 276 13.07 -4.17 8.29
N LEU A 277 12.98 -5.32 7.63
CA LEU A 277 14.03 -6.32 7.60
C LEU A 277 14.98 -6.08 6.42
N THR A 278 16.19 -6.62 6.50
CA THR A 278 17.22 -6.51 5.44
C THR A 278 16.82 -7.17 4.12
N ASP A 279 15.84 -8.08 4.15
CA ASP A 279 15.28 -8.74 2.97
C ASP A 279 14.07 -7.99 2.35
N GLY A 280 13.75 -6.80 2.87
CA GLY A 280 12.63 -5.97 2.40
C GLY A 280 11.28 -6.29 3.04
N ARG A 281 11.18 -7.37 3.83
CA ARG A 281 9.95 -7.68 4.58
C ARG A 281 9.74 -6.69 5.72
N THR A 282 8.51 -6.65 6.21
CA THR A 282 8.11 -5.82 7.34
C THR A 282 7.40 -6.67 8.38
N ILE A 283 7.78 -6.52 9.65
CA ILE A 283 7.06 -7.09 10.80
C ILE A 283 6.42 -5.97 11.60
N SER A 284 5.24 -6.23 12.18
CA SER A 284 4.50 -5.24 12.95
C SER A 284 3.98 -5.81 14.27
N PHE A 285 3.92 -4.96 15.30
CA PHE A 285 3.42 -5.28 16.63
C PHE A 285 2.46 -4.18 17.09
N PRO A 286 1.15 -4.47 17.28
CA PRO A 286 0.20 -3.48 17.76
C PRO A 286 0.37 -3.24 19.27
N ILE A 287 0.33 -1.97 19.66
CA ILE A 287 0.46 -1.47 21.02
C ILE A 287 -0.83 -0.74 21.38
N ALA A 288 -1.70 -1.40 22.16
CA ALA A 288 -2.99 -0.85 22.54
C ALA A 288 -2.85 0.35 23.49
N ASP A 289 -1.93 0.26 24.46
CA ASP A 289 -1.66 1.31 25.46
C ASP A 289 -0.16 1.62 25.44
N GLY A 290 0.19 2.86 25.08
CA GLY A 290 1.59 3.29 24.99
C GLY A 290 2.31 3.29 26.35
N ALA A 291 1.58 3.48 27.44
CA ALA A 291 2.10 3.49 28.81
C ALA A 291 2.24 2.08 29.41
N ALA A 292 1.51 1.09 28.90
CA ALA A 292 1.58 -0.29 29.37
C ALA A 292 2.83 -1.01 28.86
N ARG A 293 3.43 -1.84 29.70
CA ARG A 293 4.47 -2.78 29.26
C ARG A 293 3.81 -3.89 28.45
N VAL A 294 4.32 -4.17 27.25
CA VAL A 294 3.80 -5.23 26.37
C VAL A 294 4.91 -6.25 26.10
N SER A 295 4.64 -7.53 26.34
CA SER A 295 5.48 -8.68 25.96
C SER A 295 4.65 -9.59 25.04
N ARG A 296 5.22 -10.08 23.94
CA ARG A 296 4.53 -10.94 22.96
C ARG A 296 5.44 -11.98 22.33
#